data_AF-A0AAE1NKG2-F1
#
_entry.id   AF-A0AAE1NKG2-F1
#
_cell.length_a   1.000
_cell.length_b   1.000
_cell.length_c   1.000
_cell.angle_alpha   90.00
_cell.angle_beta   90.00
_cell.angle_gamma   90.00
#
_symmetry.space_group_name_H-M   'P 1'
#
loop_
_entity.id
_entity.type
_entity.pdbx_description
1 polymer ?
#
loop_
_entity_poly.entity_id
_entity_poly.type
_entity_poly.pdbx_seq_one_letter_code
_entity_poly.pdbx_strand_id
1 'polypeptide(L)'
;ESSASHALKTLISVSTVILLGLICAYHALEVQLFMIDNCADDWRIAMTWQRISRIAMELIICAVHPIPGKYCFFWTTKLSNQGGKVETKWVPVDITLSLPMFLRLYLICRVMLLHSKLFTDASSRSIGALNRINFNTRFVLKTLMTICPGTVLLVFMVSLWIIASWTLRQCERYHDEEHANLLNAMWLIAVTILCVGYGDIVPNTYCGRTIAVACGIMVP
;
A
#
# COMPACT_ATOMS: atom_id res chain seq x y z
N GLU A 1 20.25 -19.27 9.18
CA GLU A 1 19.30 -18.79 8.15
C GLU A 1 19.50 -19.61 6.89
N SER A 2 18.41 -20.04 6.26
CA SER A 2 18.48 -20.74 4.97
C SER A 2 18.88 -19.76 3.87
N SER A 3 19.71 -20.22 2.91
CA SER A 3 20.04 -19.50 1.67
C SER A 3 18.80 -18.95 0.95
N ALA A 4 17.64 -19.59 1.16
CA ALA A 4 16.35 -19.15 0.62
C ALA A 4 15.89 -17.77 1.16
N SER A 5 16.12 -17.46 2.43
CA SER A 5 15.71 -16.16 3.00
C SER A 5 16.54 -15.01 2.43
N HIS A 6 17.85 -15.22 2.29
CA HIS A 6 18.75 -14.27 1.65
C HIS A 6 18.42 -14.08 0.17
N ALA A 7 18.16 -15.17 -0.56
CA ALA A 7 17.74 -15.11 -1.96
C ALA A 7 16.41 -14.36 -2.17
N LEU A 8 15.45 -14.52 -1.26
CA LEU A 8 14.18 -13.77 -1.33
C LEU A 8 14.39 -12.28 -1.08
N LYS A 9 15.21 -11.90 -0.08
CA LYS A 9 15.52 -10.50 0.21
C LYS A 9 16.26 -9.82 -0.94
N THR A 10 17.19 -10.51 -1.58
CA THR A 10 17.89 -9.98 -2.76
C THR A 10 16.95 -9.84 -3.96
N LEU A 11 16.08 -10.82 -4.21
CA LEU A 11 15.07 -10.74 -5.26
C LEU A 11 14.12 -9.56 -5.06
N ILE A 12 13.65 -9.36 -3.82
CA ILE A 12 12.83 -8.19 -3.46
C ILE A 12 13.60 -6.91 -3.81
N SER A 13 14.85 -6.76 -3.35
CA SER A 13 15.66 -5.56 -3.65
C SER A 13 15.88 -5.34 -5.15
N VAL A 14 16.16 -6.39 -5.93
CA VAL A 14 16.30 -6.27 -7.39
C VAL A 14 14.98 -5.81 -8.04
N SER A 15 13.85 -6.39 -7.64
CA SER A 15 12.54 -5.98 -8.15
C SER A 15 12.18 -4.54 -7.77
N THR A 16 12.61 -4.03 -6.61
CA THR A 16 12.37 -2.64 -6.21
C THR A 16 13.16 -1.67 -7.09
N VAL A 17 14.41 -1.99 -7.42
CA VAL A 17 15.23 -1.19 -8.34
C VAL A 17 14.62 -1.14 -9.73
N ILE A 18 14.16 -2.29 -10.25
CA ILE A 18 13.46 -2.35 -11.54
C ILE A 18 12.19 -1.49 -11.50
N LEU A 19 11.40 -1.60 -10.43
CA LEU A 19 10.18 -0.81 -10.26
C LEU A 19 10.46 0.70 -10.26
N LEU A 20 11.49 1.15 -9.53
CA LEU A 20 11.90 2.56 -9.51
C LEU A 20 12.32 3.04 -10.91
N GLY A 21 13.07 2.21 -11.65
CA GLY A 21 13.42 2.50 -13.04
C GLY A 21 12.19 2.65 -13.94
N LEU A 22 11.19 1.78 -13.79
CA LEU A 22 9.93 1.86 -14.54
C LEU A 22 9.11 3.10 -14.17
N ILE A 23 9.08 3.51 -12.90
CA ILE A 23 8.41 4.74 -12.45
C ILE A 23 9.08 5.97 -13.07
N CYS A 24 10.41 6.02 -13.08
CA CYS A 24 11.17 7.08 -13.74
C CYS A 24 10.89 7.13 -15.24
N ALA A 25 10.90 5.98 -15.92
CA ALA A 25 10.60 5.88 -17.35
C ALA A 25 9.16 6.33 -17.66
N TYR A 26 8.19 5.96 -16.81
CA TYR A 26 6.80 6.41 -16.92
C TYR A 26 6.69 7.94 -16.86
N HIS A 27 7.33 8.58 -15.88
CA HIS A 27 7.31 10.03 -15.76
C HIS A 27 8.08 10.75 -16.87
N ALA A 28 9.14 10.13 -17.41
CA ALA A 28 9.82 10.64 -18.59
C ALA A 28 8.90 10.65 -19.82
N LEU A 29 8.15 9.56 -20.05
CA LEU A 29 7.14 9.49 -21.12
C LEU A 29 6.01 10.50 -20.91
N GLU A 30 5.56 10.71 -19.67
CA GLU A 30 4.55 11.71 -19.33
C GLU A 30 5.02 13.13 -19.63
N VAL A 31 6.30 13.45 -19.35
CA VAL A 31 6.91 14.72 -19.72
C VAL A 31 7.03 14.84 -21.23
N GLN A 32 7.47 13.80 -21.94
CA GLN A 32 7.55 13.80 -23.40
C GLN A 32 6.19 14.03 -24.07
N LEU A 33 5.12 13.39 -23.58
CA LEU A 33 3.77 13.61 -24.09
C LEU A 33 3.33 15.07 -23.89
N PHE A 34 3.57 15.64 -22.70
CA PHE A 34 3.26 17.04 -22.44
C PHE A 34 4.04 18.00 -23.36
N MET A 35 5.29 17.67 -23.67
CA MET A 35 6.12 18.46 -24.58
C MET A 35 5.59 18.45 -26.01
N ILE A 36 5.20 17.26 -26.51
CA ILE A 36 4.60 17.08 -27.83
C ILE A 36 3.28 17.84 -27.94
N ASP A 37 2.41 17.74 -26.93
CA ASP A 37 1.10 18.42 -26.92
C ASP A 37 1.23 19.96 -26.93
N ASN A 38 2.32 20.51 -26.39
CA ASN A 38 2.56 21.96 -26.32
C ASN A 38 3.58 22.47 -27.36
N CYS A 39 4.09 21.60 -28.24
CA CYS A 39 5.17 21.92 -29.19
C CYS A 39 6.38 22.61 -28.51
N ALA A 40 6.71 22.19 -27.29
CA ALA A 40 7.85 22.71 -26.55
C ALA A 40 9.06 21.81 -26.79
N ASP A 41 10.25 22.40 -26.96
CA ASP A 41 11.52 21.66 -27.15
C ASP A 41 12.31 21.49 -25.82
N ASP A 42 12.13 22.42 -24.87
CA ASP A 42 12.78 22.38 -23.55
C ASP A 42 11.98 21.67 -22.45
N TRP A 43 12.44 20.49 -22.02
CA TRP A 43 11.78 19.68 -20.96
C TRP A 43 11.68 20.39 -19.61
N ARG A 44 12.57 21.37 -19.39
CA ARG A 44 12.63 22.20 -18.17
C ARG A 44 11.35 23.01 -18.00
N ILE A 45 10.70 23.41 -19.09
CA ILE A 45 9.45 24.17 -19.07
C ILE A 45 8.29 23.28 -18.58
N ALA A 46 8.33 21.99 -18.92
CA ALA A 46 7.35 20.99 -18.48
C ALA A 46 7.54 20.53 -17.02
N MET A 47 8.70 20.85 -16.40
CA MET A 47 9.07 20.33 -15.09
C MET A 47 8.87 21.37 -13.98
N THR A 48 7.66 21.40 -13.42
CA THR A 48 7.33 22.29 -12.30
C THR A 48 7.81 21.73 -10.96
N TRP A 49 8.10 22.61 -9.99
CA TRP A 49 8.54 22.20 -8.65
C TRP A 49 7.52 21.29 -7.93
N GLN A 50 6.22 21.51 -8.19
CA GLN A 50 5.14 20.67 -7.68
C GLN A 50 5.15 19.25 -8.27
N ARG A 51 5.51 19.12 -9.56
CA ARG A 51 5.63 17.81 -10.22
C ARG A 51 6.86 17.06 -9.71
N ILE A 52 7.99 17.76 -9.59
CA ILE A 52 9.23 17.19 -9.03
C ILE A 52 8.99 16.69 -7.62
N SER A 53 8.34 17.47 -6.75
CA SER A 53 8.09 17.06 -5.37
C SER A 53 7.18 15.83 -5.27
N ARG A 54 6.15 15.73 -6.13
CA ARG A 54 5.29 14.53 -6.20
C ARG A 54 6.05 13.30 -6.68
N ILE A 55 6.85 13.42 -7.74
CA ILE A 55 7.69 12.32 -8.25
C ILE A 55 8.69 11.89 -7.17
N ALA A 56 9.34 12.83 -6.49
CA ALA A 56 10.27 12.53 -5.41
C ALA A 56 9.60 11.80 -4.25
N MET A 57 8.40 12.23 -3.82
CA MET A 57 7.64 11.53 -2.79
C MET A 57 7.26 10.11 -3.22
N GLU A 58 6.81 9.91 -4.46
CA GLU A 58 6.48 8.57 -5.00
C GLU A 58 7.72 7.66 -5.02
N LEU A 59 8.87 8.19 -5.46
CA LEU A 59 10.13 7.45 -5.47
C LEU A 59 10.61 7.11 -4.07
N ILE A 60 10.51 8.03 -3.10
CA ILE A 60 10.87 7.77 -1.70
C ILE A 60 10.00 6.65 -1.13
N ILE A 61 8.67 6.75 -1.30
CA ILE A 61 7.71 5.74 -0.86
C ILE A 61 8.05 4.37 -1.48
N CYS A 62 8.33 4.33 -2.78
CA CYS A 62 8.66 3.10 -3.49
C CYS A 62 10.07 2.58 -3.20
N ALA A 63 10.98 3.44 -2.73
CA ALA A 63 12.33 3.04 -2.34
C ALA A 63 12.37 2.33 -0.99
N VAL A 64 11.40 2.58 -0.10
CA VAL A 64 11.31 1.88 1.19
C VAL A 64 11.03 0.39 0.93
N HIS A 65 12.02 -0.45 1.21
CA HIS A 65 11.94 -1.92 1.26
C HIS A 65 12.91 -2.42 2.33
N PRO A 66 12.69 -3.63 2.88
CA PRO A 66 13.68 -4.27 3.74
C PRO A 66 14.92 -4.55 2.90
N ILE A 67 15.93 -3.70 3.07
CA ILE A 67 17.25 -3.86 2.47
C ILE A 67 17.88 -5.11 3.11
N PRO A 68 18.54 -5.98 2.33
CA PRO A 68 19.21 -7.16 2.87
C PRO A 68 20.24 -6.75 3.95
N GLY A 69 19.86 -6.95 5.21
CA GLY A 69 20.63 -6.62 6.40
C GLY A 69 19.92 -7.13 7.65
N LYS A 70 20.65 -7.31 8.75
CA LYS A 70 20.10 -7.72 10.04
C LYS A 70 20.03 -6.51 10.95
N TYR A 71 18.94 -5.74 10.83
CA TYR A 71 18.66 -4.66 11.75
C TYR A 71 17.67 -5.18 12.79
N CYS A 72 18.12 -5.36 14.02
CA CYS A 72 17.27 -5.77 15.13
C CYS A 72 16.94 -4.55 15.98
N PHE A 73 15.68 -4.39 16.36
CA PHE A 73 15.23 -3.36 17.28
C PHE A 73 14.66 -4.03 18.54
N PHE A 74 14.88 -3.41 19.69
CA PHE A 74 14.30 -3.85 20.96
C PHE A 74 12.85 -3.40 21.03
N TRP A 75 11.90 -4.33 20.90
CA TRP A 75 10.49 -4.02 21.01
C TRP A 75 9.98 -4.38 22.42
N THR A 76 9.53 -3.37 23.17
CA THR A 76 8.87 -3.52 24.46
C THR A 76 7.35 -3.59 24.24
N THR A 77 6.68 -4.62 24.74
CA THR A 77 5.21 -4.66 24.74
C THR A 77 4.64 -5.15 26.07
N LYS A 78 3.46 -4.65 26.43
CA LYS A 78 2.70 -5.14 27.58
C LYS A 78 1.68 -6.17 27.08
N LEU A 79 1.83 -7.43 27.50
CA LEU A 79 0.87 -8.47 27.17
C LEU A 79 -0.38 -8.30 28.04
N SER A 80 -1.47 -7.81 27.44
CA SER A 80 -2.73 -7.62 28.16
C SER A 80 -3.36 -8.97 28.55
N ASN A 81 -3.12 -10.02 27.76
CA ASN A 81 -3.71 -11.34 27.96
C ASN A 81 -3.09 -12.14 29.13
N GLN A 82 -1.88 -11.80 29.58
CA GLN A 82 -1.17 -12.51 30.67
C GLN A 82 -0.97 -11.63 31.92
N GLY A 83 -1.98 -10.83 32.26
CA GLY A 83 -1.95 -10.00 33.48
C GLY A 83 -1.00 -8.80 33.40
N GLY A 84 -0.69 -8.30 32.19
CA GLY A 84 0.10 -7.08 32.02
C GLY A 84 1.61 -7.26 32.11
N LYS A 85 2.13 -8.49 31.98
CA LYS A 85 3.57 -8.76 31.95
C LYS A 85 4.23 -8.00 30.79
N VAL A 86 5.32 -7.30 31.10
CA VAL A 86 6.11 -6.57 30.11
C VAL A 86 7.13 -7.54 29.53
N GLU A 87 6.92 -7.97 28.28
CA GLU A 87 7.90 -8.77 27.57
C GLU A 87 8.67 -7.89 26.58
N THR A 88 9.98 -8.09 26.57
CA THR A 88 10.90 -7.48 25.61
C THR A 88 11.44 -8.57 24.71
N LYS A 89 11.18 -8.47 23.42
CA LYS A 89 11.72 -9.40 22.43
C LYS A 89 12.49 -8.64 21.37
N TRP A 90 13.55 -9.30 20.89
CA TRP A 90 14.30 -8.85 19.72
C TRP A 90 13.43 -9.06 18.48
N VAL A 91 12.97 -7.95 17.91
CA VAL A 91 12.10 -7.98 16.72
C VAL A 91 12.89 -7.42 15.54
N PRO A 92 12.99 -8.15 14.41
CA PRO A 92 13.67 -7.64 13.25
C PRO A 92 12.91 -6.45 12.65
N VAL A 93 13.63 -5.37 12.35
CA VAL A 93 13.12 -4.13 11.77
C VAL A 93 12.45 -4.36 10.40
N ASP A 94 12.79 -5.48 9.76
CA ASP A 94 12.15 -6.01 8.55
C ASP A 94 10.61 -6.06 8.63
N ILE A 95 10.04 -6.28 9.81
CA ILE A 95 8.59 -6.38 10.01
C ILE A 95 7.93 -5.01 9.87
N THR A 96 8.48 -3.98 10.52
CA THR A 96 7.97 -2.61 10.40
C THR A 96 8.22 -2.03 9.02
N LEU A 97 9.37 -2.36 8.40
CA LEU A 97 9.66 -2.00 7.00
C LEU A 97 8.89 -2.83 5.97
N SER A 98 8.20 -3.92 6.37
CA SER A 98 7.31 -4.66 5.47
C SER A 98 5.94 -3.98 5.29
N LEU A 99 5.50 -3.18 6.25
CA LEU A 99 4.26 -2.39 6.16
C LEU A 99 4.27 -1.42 4.96
N PRO A 100 5.30 -0.58 4.74
CA PRO A 100 5.35 0.29 3.57
C PRO A 100 5.47 -0.45 2.23
N MET A 101 5.80 -1.74 2.20
CA MET A 101 5.71 -2.52 0.95
C MET A 101 4.26 -2.66 0.46
N PHE A 102 3.27 -2.70 1.36
CA PHE A 102 1.85 -2.72 0.99
C PHE A 102 1.38 -1.38 0.45
N LEU A 103 2.03 -0.26 0.79
CA LEU A 103 1.69 1.03 0.20
C LEU A 103 1.79 0.97 -1.33
N ARG A 104 2.74 0.20 -1.89
CA ARG A 104 2.93 0.00 -3.33
C ARG A 104 1.71 -0.57 -4.08
N LEU A 105 0.71 -1.12 -3.39
CA LEU A 105 -0.56 -1.50 -4.01
C LEU A 105 -1.24 -0.31 -4.72
N TYR A 106 -0.93 0.94 -4.35
CA TYR A 106 -1.39 2.13 -5.06
C TYR A 106 -0.97 2.10 -6.55
N LEU A 107 0.19 1.53 -6.88
CA LEU A 107 0.69 1.42 -8.26
C LEU A 107 -0.17 0.48 -9.10
N ILE A 108 -0.66 -0.62 -8.51
CA ILE A 108 -1.56 -1.56 -9.19
C ILE A 108 -2.89 -0.86 -9.50
N CYS A 109 -3.43 -0.11 -8.54
CA CYS A 109 -4.63 0.69 -8.77
C CYS A 109 -4.40 1.72 -9.89
N ARG A 110 -3.24 2.40 -9.89
CA ARG A 110 -2.85 3.34 -10.96
C ARG A 110 -2.78 2.67 -12.34
N VAL A 111 -2.16 1.50 -12.45
CA VAL A 111 -2.05 0.75 -13.72
C VAL A 111 -3.41 0.25 -14.19
N MET A 112 -4.23 -0.29 -13.28
CA MET A 112 -5.60 -0.71 -13.57
C MET A 112 -6.44 0.46 -14.09
N LEU A 113 -6.32 1.64 -13.46
CA LEU A 113 -6.99 2.85 -13.92
C LEU A 113 -6.47 3.28 -15.30
N LEU A 114 -5.15 3.32 -15.50
CA LEU A 114 -4.54 3.72 -16.77
C LEU A 114 -4.97 2.82 -17.96
N HIS A 115 -5.08 1.52 -17.72
CA HIS A 115 -5.47 0.53 -18.74
C HIS A 115 -7.00 0.32 -18.83
N SER A 116 -7.78 1.00 -17.98
CA SER A 116 -9.24 0.94 -18.09
C SER A 116 -9.67 1.52 -19.42
N LYS A 117 -10.52 0.79 -20.17
CA LYS A 117 -11.03 1.23 -21.48
C LYS A 117 -11.67 2.62 -21.43
N LEU A 118 -12.11 3.06 -20.25
CA LEU A 118 -12.65 4.38 -19.98
C LEU A 118 -11.62 5.52 -20.20
N PHE A 119 -10.33 5.28 -19.96
CA PHE A 119 -9.23 6.25 -20.10
C PHE A 119 -8.53 6.23 -21.47
N THR A 120 -8.54 5.08 -22.14
CA THR A 120 -7.84 4.90 -23.42
C THR A 120 -8.73 5.14 -24.63
N ASP A 121 -10.05 5.20 -24.44
CA ASP A 121 -10.95 5.42 -25.57
C ASP A 121 -10.80 6.84 -26.13
N ALA A 122 -10.56 6.93 -27.43
CA ALA A 122 -10.41 8.22 -28.12
C ALA A 122 -11.72 9.03 -28.06
N SER A 123 -12.87 8.33 -28.00
CA SER A 123 -14.19 8.95 -27.89
C SER A 123 -14.35 9.71 -26.56
N SER A 124 -13.97 9.08 -25.44
CA SER A 124 -14.10 9.70 -24.11
C SER A 124 -13.17 10.91 -24.00
N ARG A 125 -11.91 10.79 -24.45
CA ARG A 125 -10.95 11.91 -24.46
C ARG A 125 -11.45 13.11 -25.26
N SER A 126 -12.04 12.85 -26.44
CA SER A 126 -12.60 13.91 -27.29
C SER A 126 -13.79 14.62 -26.63
N ILE A 127 -14.70 13.86 -26.01
CA ILE A 127 -15.86 14.42 -25.28
C ILE A 127 -15.41 15.25 -24.08
N GLY A 128 -14.38 14.84 -23.35
CA GLY A 128 -13.86 15.63 -22.23
C GLY A 128 -13.14 16.91 -22.66
N ALA A 129 -12.43 16.90 -23.80
CA ALA A 129 -11.85 18.11 -24.38
C ALA A 129 -12.94 19.12 -24.79
N LEU A 130 -14.02 18.65 -25.43
CA LEU A 130 -15.19 19.47 -25.79
C LEU A 130 -15.86 20.11 -24.56
N ASN A 131 -15.93 19.37 -23.45
CA ASN A 131 -16.52 19.86 -22.20
C ASN A 131 -15.53 20.59 -21.27
N ARG A 132 -14.26 20.77 -21.68
CA ARG A 132 -13.18 21.32 -20.84
C ARG A 132 -13.01 20.61 -19.50
N ILE A 133 -13.22 19.29 -19.47
CA ILE A 133 -13.07 18.46 -18.27
C ILE A 133 -11.69 17.80 -18.30
N ASN A 134 -10.89 18.05 -17.27
CA ASN A 134 -9.62 17.35 -17.09
C ASN A 134 -9.87 15.93 -16.53
N PHE A 135 -9.44 14.91 -17.28
CA PHE A 135 -9.52 13.51 -16.86
C PHE A 135 -8.57 13.22 -15.69
N ASN A 136 -9.02 13.50 -14.48
CA ASN A 136 -8.29 13.20 -13.26
C ASN A 136 -8.58 11.78 -12.75
N THR A 137 -7.61 11.17 -12.05
CA THR A 137 -7.77 9.87 -11.39
C THR A 137 -8.94 9.85 -10.40
N ARG A 138 -9.17 10.96 -9.69
CA ARG A 138 -10.31 11.14 -8.76
C ARG A 138 -11.65 11.13 -9.48
N PHE A 139 -11.72 11.71 -10.68
CA PHE A 139 -12.93 11.70 -11.50
C PHE A 139 -13.27 10.26 -11.90
N VAL A 140 -12.27 9.49 -12.33
CA VAL A 140 -12.52 8.10 -12.75
C VAL A 140 -12.84 7.17 -11.60
N LEU A 141 -12.19 7.32 -10.45
CA LEU A 141 -12.59 6.58 -9.26
C LEU A 141 -14.06 6.87 -8.91
N LYS A 142 -14.48 8.14 -9.00
CA LYS A 142 -15.88 8.54 -8.80
C LYS A 142 -16.82 7.91 -9.84
N THR A 143 -16.44 7.90 -11.11
CA THR A 143 -17.21 7.25 -12.18
C THR A 143 -17.33 5.74 -11.95
N LEU A 144 -16.24 5.07 -11.58
CA LEU A 144 -16.24 3.64 -11.29
C LEU A 144 -17.15 3.29 -10.10
N MET A 145 -17.07 4.09 -9.02
CA MET A 145 -17.98 4.00 -7.87
C MET A 145 -19.45 4.27 -8.25
N THR A 146 -19.72 5.01 -9.34
CA THR A 146 -21.10 5.28 -9.79
C THR A 146 -21.66 4.15 -10.65
N ILE A 147 -20.82 3.51 -11.49
CA ILE A 147 -21.28 2.47 -12.43
C ILE A 147 -21.55 1.14 -11.70
N CYS A 148 -20.60 0.68 -10.87
CA CYS A 148 -20.70 -0.60 -10.16
C CYS A 148 -20.23 -0.46 -8.71
N PRO A 149 -20.96 0.28 -7.85
CA PRO A 149 -20.55 0.57 -6.47
C PRO A 149 -20.26 -0.70 -5.67
N GLY A 150 -21.10 -1.73 -5.80
CA GLY A 150 -20.98 -2.98 -5.04
C GLY A 150 -19.70 -3.75 -5.36
N THR A 151 -19.37 -3.93 -6.63
CA THR A 151 -18.18 -4.68 -7.05
C THR A 151 -16.89 -3.98 -6.61
N VAL A 152 -16.82 -2.66 -6.78
CA VAL A 152 -15.64 -1.86 -6.41
C VAL A 152 -15.43 -1.90 -4.91
N LEU A 153 -16.50 -1.70 -4.14
CA LEU A 153 -16.45 -1.74 -2.68
C LEU A 153 -16.06 -3.13 -2.18
N LEU A 154 -16.62 -4.19 -2.75
CA LEU A 154 -16.29 -5.58 -2.38
C LEU A 154 -14.82 -5.88 -2.63
N VAL A 155 -14.28 -5.54 -3.80
CA VAL A 155 -12.85 -5.74 -4.12
C VAL A 155 -11.97 -4.97 -3.14
N PHE A 156 -12.32 -3.74 -2.80
CA PHE A 156 -11.60 -2.93 -1.83
C PHE A 156 -11.65 -3.54 -0.41
N MET A 157 -12.83 -3.96 0.05
CA MET A 157 -13.01 -4.58 1.36
C MET A 157 -12.26 -5.91 1.51
N VAL A 158 -12.35 -6.80 0.52
CA VAL A 158 -11.65 -8.09 0.55
C VAL A 158 -10.14 -7.91 0.49
N SER A 159 -9.64 -6.99 -0.35
CA SER A 159 -8.19 -6.74 -0.43
C SER A 159 -7.63 -6.19 0.87
N LEU A 160 -8.30 -5.22 1.49
CA LEU A 160 -7.89 -4.64 2.78
C LEU A 160 -7.99 -5.65 3.92
N TRP A 161 -9.03 -6.49 3.92
CA TRP A 161 -9.16 -7.59 4.89
C TRP A 161 -7.95 -8.53 4.83
N ILE A 162 -7.52 -8.96 3.63
CA ILE A 162 -6.35 -9.83 3.47
C ILE A 162 -5.06 -9.14 3.93
N ILE A 163 -4.86 -7.87 3.54
CA ILE A 163 -3.65 -7.10 3.88
C ILE A 163 -3.58 -6.85 5.40
N ALA A 164 -4.67 -6.39 6.00
CA ALA A 164 -4.76 -6.15 7.43
C ALA A 164 -4.53 -7.43 8.24
N SER A 165 -5.11 -8.55 7.80
CA SER A 165 -4.93 -9.86 8.46
C SER A 165 -3.47 -10.32 8.42
N TRP A 166 -2.82 -10.16 7.27
CA TRP A 166 -1.40 -10.51 7.13
C TRP A 166 -0.50 -9.60 7.97
N THR A 167 -0.72 -8.29 7.94
CA THR A 167 0.09 -7.30 8.66
C THR A 167 -0.07 -7.43 10.18
N LEU A 168 -1.30 -7.63 10.67
CA LEU A 168 -1.59 -7.89 12.08
C LEU A 168 -0.83 -9.13 12.56
N ARG A 169 -0.91 -10.23 11.80
CA ARG A 169 -0.18 -11.47 12.11
C ARG A 169 1.33 -11.23 12.20
N GLN A 170 1.92 -10.48 11.27
CA GLN A 170 3.36 -10.19 11.30
C GLN A 170 3.77 -9.40 12.55
N CYS A 171 2.93 -8.48 13.02
CA CYS A 171 3.21 -7.69 14.22
C CYS A 171 3.05 -8.48 15.53
N GLU A 172 2.05 -9.37 15.63
CA GLU A 172 1.79 -10.13 16.86
C GLU A 172 2.54 -11.48 16.96
N ARG A 173 2.97 -12.08 15.83
CA ARG A 173 3.60 -13.42 15.78
C ARG A 173 4.80 -13.61 16.72
N TYR A 174 5.52 -12.55 17.06
CA TYR A 174 6.71 -12.65 17.91
C TYR A 174 6.37 -12.60 19.42
N HIS A 175 5.21 -12.06 19.78
CA HIS A 175 4.83 -11.80 21.17
C HIS A 175 3.82 -12.80 21.71
N ASP A 176 3.05 -13.47 20.85
CA ASP A 176 2.03 -14.42 21.27
C ASP A 176 1.92 -15.61 20.30
N GLU A 177 1.91 -16.84 20.82
CA GLU A 177 1.79 -18.06 20.01
C GLU A 177 0.36 -18.29 19.50
N GLU A 178 -0.68 -17.81 20.21
CA GLU A 178 -2.06 -17.91 19.74
C GLU A 178 -2.33 -17.07 18.49
N HIS A 179 -1.58 -15.97 18.35
CA HIS A 179 -1.62 -15.09 17.18
C HIS A 179 -0.77 -15.61 15.99
N ALA A 180 -0.05 -16.74 16.15
CA ALA A 180 0.72 -17.34 15.07
C ALA A 180 -0.17 -17.94 13.96
N ASN A 181 -1.39 -18.35 14.32
CA ASN A 181 -2.40 -18.89 13.42
C ASN A 181 -3.01 -17.78 12.54
N LEU A 182 -2.93 -17.95 11.22
CA LEU A 182 -3.48 -16.99 10.25
C LEU A 182 -5.01 -16.85 10.39
N LEU A 183 -5.71 -17.93 10.73
CA LEU A 183 -7.17 -17.93 10.90
C LEU A 183 -7.61 -17.01 12.04
N ASN A 184 -6.86 -16.99 13.15
CA ASN A 184 -7.14 -16.11 14.30
C ASN A 184 -6.97 -14.63 13.92
N ALA A 185 -5.92 -14.30 13.16
CA ALA A 185 -5.71 -12.95 12.66
C ALA A 185 -6.80 -12.52 11.65
N MET A 186 -7.22 -13.43 10.77
CA MET A 186 -8.31 -13.18 9.82
C MET A 186 -9.65 -12.96 10.52
N TRP A 187 -9.94 -13.75 11.55
CA TRP A 187 -11.12 -13.62 12.40
C TRP A 187 -11.13 -12.27 13.12
N LEU A 188 -10.04 -11.92 13.80
CA LEU A 188 -9.93 -10.64 14.51
C LEU A 188 -10.16 -9.44 13.59
N ILE A 189 -9.53 -9.42 12.41
CA ILE A 189 -9.72 -8.33 11.44
C ILE A 189 -11.15 -8.32 10.88
N ALA A 190 -11.77 -9.48 10.59
CA ALA A 190 -13.15 -9.55 10.12
C ALA A 190 -14.12 -8.95 11.15
N VAL A 191 -14.01 -9.37 12.41
CA VAL A 191 -14.83 -8.86 13.54
C VAL A 191 -14.59 -7.36 13.77
N THR A 192 -13.37 -6.87 13.54
CA THR A 192 -13.00 -5.45 13.65
C THR A 192 -13.58 -4.61 12.52
N ILE A 193 -13.49 -5.07 11.27
CA ILE A 193 -14.09 -4.41 10.08
C ILE A 193 -15.61 -4.36 10.20
N LEU A 194 -16.23 -5.41 10.75
CA LEU A 194 -17.67 -5.46 11.02
C LEU A 194 -18.09 -4.67 12.27
N CYS A 195 -17.14 -4.04 12.97
CA CYS A 195 -17.37 -3.28 14.21
C CYS A 195 -18.09 -4.09 15.32
N VAL A 196 -17.94 -5.41 15.34
CA VAL A 196 -18.60 -6.29 16.34
C VAL A 196 -17.81 -6.33 17.65
N GLY A 197 -16.50 -6.56 17.55
CA GLY A 197 -15.56 -6.49 18.69
C GLY A 197 -15.85 -7.45 19.85
N TYR A 198 -15.92 -8.77 19.60
CA TYR A 198 -16.18 -9.77 20.65
C TYR A 198 -15.19 -9.75 21.82
N GLY A 199 -13.94 -9.33 21.58
CA GLY A 199 -12.91 -9.21 22.63
C GLY A 199 -12.30 -10.54 23.07
N ASP A 200 -12.53 -11.62 22.31
CA ASP A 200 -11.93 -12.94 22.48
C ASP A 200 -10.44 -12.95 22.15
N ILE A 201 -10.02 -12.19 21.13
CA ILE A 201 -8.63 -12.04 20.71
C ILE A 201 -8.33 -10.54 20.61
N VAL A 202 -7.21 -10.08 21.18
CA VAL A 202 -6.85 -8.66 21.20
C VAL A 202 -5.37 -8.42 20.85
N PRO A 203 -5.07 -7.37 20.07
CA PRO A 203 -3.68 -7.03 19.73
C PRO A 203 -2.94 -6.45 20.93
N ASN A 204 -1.77 -7.01 21.23
CA ASN A 204 -0.94 -6.57 22.34
C ASN A 204 0.08 -5.51 21.90
N THR A 205 0.59 -5.59 20.68
CA THR A 205 1.60 -4.66 20.16
C THR A 205 1.00 -3.32 19.72
N TYR A 206 1.79 -2.25 19.83
CA TYR A 206 1.40 -0.95 19.29
C TYR A 206 1.10 -1.00 17.79
N CYS A 207 1.87 -1.76 17.02
CA CYS A 207 1.61 -1.98 15.59
C CYS A 207 0.22 -2.61 15.37
N GLY A 208 -0.08 -3.72 16.06
CA GLY A 208 -1.36 -4.42 15.92
C GLY A 208 -2.55 -3.55 16.32
N ARG A 209 -2.40 -2.75 17.37
CA ARG A 209 -3.41 -1.77 17.79
C ARG A 209 -3.65 -0.68 16.74
N THR A 210 -2.58 -0.15 16.15
CA THR A 210 -2.71 0.84 15.06
C THR A 210 -3.45 0.25 13.86
N ILE A 211 -3.15 -1.02 13.49
CA ILE A 211 -3.85 -1.72 12.40
C ILE A 211 -5.33 -1.90 12.74
N ALA A 212 -5.65 -2.35 13.96
CA ALA A 212 -7.04 -2.54 14.38
C ALA A 212 -7.84 -1.22 14.35
N VAL A 213 -7.25 -0.12 14.82
CA VAL A 213 -7.88 1.22 14.75
C VAL A 213 -8.07 1.65 13.30
N ALA A 214 -7.07 1.46 12.44
CA ALA A 214 -7.17 1.81 11.02
C ALA A 214 -8.28 1.02 10.31
N CYS A 215 -8.43 -0.28 10.61
CA CYS A 215 -9.51 -1.11 10.08
C CYS A 215 -10.89 -0.65 10.56
N GLY A 216 -11.03 -0.25 11.82
CA GLY A 216 -12.30 0.25 12.36
C GLY A 216 -12.74 1.59 11.75
N ILE A 217 -11.80 2.47 11.38
CA ILE A 217 -12.08 3.77 10.71
C ILE A 217 -12.49 3.59 9.24
N MET A 218 -12.27 2.42 8.66
CA MET A 218 -12.46 2.20 7.22
C MET A 218 -13.93 1.93 6.82
N VAL A 219 -14.77 1.55 7.77
CA VAL A 219 -16.17 1.12 7.55
C VAL A 219 -17.28 2.08 8.05
N PRO A 220 -17.04 3.33 8.52
CA PRO A 220 -18.12 4.27 8.80
C PRO A 220 -18.70 4.92 7.53
#